data_AF-A0ABC9BAP7-F1
#
_entry.id   AF-A0ABC9BAP7-F1
#
_cell.length_a   1.000
_cell.length_b   1.000
_cell.length_c   1.000
_cell.angle_alpha   90.00
_cell.angle_beta   90.00
_cell.angle_gamma   90.00
#
_symmetry.space_group_name_H-M   'P 1'
#
loop_
_entity.id
_entity.type
_entity.pdbx_description
1 polymer ?
#
loop_
_entity_poly.entity_id
_entity_poly.type
_entity_poly.pdbx_seq_one_letter_code
_entity_poly.pdbx_strand_id
1 'polypeptide(L)'
;MRFAMKRPRICRAGGSGWPSLHVDLLEQISGHLSTEADHLHIHQVCAHWRASTSPPAAFRPWILTHWMAVASQRQGNMCAQKPFFWRPGDAAWSVLCDRPTAGIDCVAFHGGRMYYLDCMRLLVVCDLNPGPAQAPFRITNTSGVMNRLCSCDPFHGVRGAHMVSCAGDLLLVVLREGSGHPSFAEIYKLEKPPESGRPLELGDRVRDLGEHSLFLSRGESFTLSAKGFPAIKRNHVYGLSVGHCPDMSSWAFVFDLGSDTLKEIPYPQELRDDGGNWWSCFWLCLKGPFMKKQQHLVEEPATLSSADGVP
;
A
#
# COMPACT_ATOMS: atom_id res chain seq x y z
N MET A 1 17.29 -18.75 38.29
CA MET A 1 17.40 -17.39 37.69
C MET A 1 16.47 -17.31 36.49
N ARG A 2 15.35 -16.58 36.63
CA ARG A 2 14.38 -16.33 35.56
C ARG A 2 14.85 -15.12 34.76
N PHE A 3 15.24 -15.31 33.50
CA PHE A 3 15.48 -14.20 32.57
C PHE A 3 14.18 -13.83 31.89
N ALA A 4 13.58 -12.72 32.32
CA ALA A 4 12.49 -12.07 31.62
C ALA A 4 13.06 -11.33 30.39
N MET A 5 12.83 -11.85 29.19
CA MET A 5 13.08 -11.09 27.96
C MET A 5 12.04 -9.97 27.86
N LYS A 6 12.51 -8.72 28.00
CA LYS A 6 11.71 -7.52 27.73
C LYS A 6 11.27 -7.53 26.27
N ARG A 7 9.95 -7.45 26.06
CA ARG A 7 9.32 -7.11 24.77
C ARG A 7 9.99 -5.84 24.20
N PRO A 8 10.12 -5.69 22.87
CA PRO A 8 10.50 -4.42 22.27
C PRO A 8 9.51 -3.36 22.75
N ARG A 9 10.01 -2.32 23.41
CA ARG A 9 9.20 -1.16 23.78
C ARG A 9 8.80 -0.49 22.47
N ILE A 10 7.52 -0.61 22.11
CA ILE A 10 6.86 0.42 21.31
C ILE A 10 7.06 1.73 22.07
N CYS A 11 7.49 2.76 21.34
CA CYS A 11 7.92 4.06 21.85
C CYS A 11 7.11 4.50 23.08
N ARG A 12 7.76 4.54 24.24
CA ARG A 12 7.36 5.43 25.33
C ARG A 12 8.18 6.70 25.16
N ALA A 13 7.61 7.67 24.45
CA ALA A 13 7.92 9.08 24.64
C ALA A 13 6.59 9.73 25.07
N GLY A 14 6.61 10.45 26.19
CA GLY A 14 5.46 11.20 26.65
C GLY A 14 5.22 12.43 25.77
N GLY A 15 3.95 12.83 25.64
CA GLY A 15 3.53 14.09 25.04
C GLY A 15 3.05 13.98 23.59
N SER A 16 1.73 14.04 23.40
CA SER A 16 1.02 14.47 22.17
C SER A 16 1.55 13.98 20.81
N GLY A 17 1.26 12.72 20.46
CA GLY A 17 1.45 12.19 19.10
C GLY A 17 0.29 11.33 18.62
N TRP A 18 0.27 10.98 17.32
CA TRP A 18 -0.75 10.10 16.70
C TRP A 18 -1.03 8.75 17.43
N PRO A 19 -0.07 8.11 18.12
CA PRO A 19 -0.31 6.94 18.97
C PRO A 19 -1.22 7.21 20.17
N SER A 20 -1.42 8.48 20.54
CA SER A 20 -2.30 8.96 21.61
C SER A 20 -3.57 9.63 21.09
N LEU A 21 -3.92 9.42 19.81
CA LEU A 21 -5.22 9.85 19.27
C LEU A 21 -6.35 9.35 20.18
N HIS A 22 -7.29 10.26 20.46
CA HIS A 22 -8.43 9.97 21.30
C HIS A 22 -9.28 8.86 20.66
N VAL A 23 -9.83 7.98 21.49
CA VAL A 23 -10.64 6.83 21.06
C VAL A 23 -11.77 7.27 20.12
N ASP A 24 -12.49 8.35 20.46
CA ASP A 24 -13.59 8.87 19.64
C ASP A 24 -13.15 9.25 18.22
N LEU A 25 -11.93 9.76 18.07
CA LEU A 25 -11.41 10.16 16.77
C LEU A 25 -10.98 8.93 15.95
N LEU A 26 -10.41 7.92 16.61
CA LEU A 26 -10.09 6.63 15.98
C LEU A 26 -11.35 5.87 15.55
N GLU A 27 -12.40 5.90 16.35
CA GLU A 27 -13.71 5.34 15.99
C GLU A 27 -14.32 6.08 14.79
N GLN A 28 -14.24 7.41 14.76
CA GLN A 28 -14.69 8.19 13.61
C GLN A 28 -13.90 7.84 12.35
N ILE A 29 -12.56 7.82 12.40
CA ILE A 29 -11.72 7.42 11.27
C ILE A 29 -12.10 6.01 10.80
N SER A 30 -12.26 5.07 11.74
CA SER A 30 -12.62 3.69 11.45
C SER A 30 -14.00 3.59 10.79
N GLY A 31 -14.99 4.34 11.26
CA GLY A 31 -16.35 4.38 10.67
C GLY A 31 -16.39 4.91 9.24
N HIS A 32 -15.37 5.66 8.82
CA HIS A 32 -15.24 6.19 7.47
C HIS A 32 -14.42 5.29 6.52
N LEU A 33 -13.88 4.17 6.97
CA LEU A 33 -13.11 3.28 6.10
C LEU A 33 -14.00 2.54 5.09
N SER A 34 -13.49 2.40 3.86
CA SER A 34 -14.22 1.78 2.76
C SER A 34 -14.17 0.27 2.75
N THR A 35 -13.04 -0.28 3.19
CA THR A 35 -12.70 -1.70 3.01
C THR A 35 -12.32 -2.36 4.33
N GLU A 36 -12.59 -3.67 4.45
CA GLU A 36 -12.10 -4.47 5.59
C GLU A 36 -10.56 -4.51 5.65
N ALA A 37 -9.88 -4.39 4.50
CA ALA A 37 -8.43 -4.26 4.43
C ALA A 37 -7.96 -2.99 5.15
N ASP A 38 -8.62 -1.86 4.96
CA ASP A 38 -8.34 -0.62 5.69
C ASP A 38 -8.54 -0.79 7.21
N HIS A 39 -9.58 -1.53 7.62
CA HIS A 39 -9.81 -1.83 9.04
C HIS A 39 -8.67 -2.68 9.61
N LEU A 40 -8.19 -3.67 8.86
CA LEU A 40 -7.03 -4.47 9.24
C LEU A 40 -5.75 -3.62 9.32
N HIS A 41 -5.53 -2.70 8.38
CA HIS A 41 -4.37 -1.79 8.42
C HIS A 41 -4.38 -0.94 9.70
N ILE A 42 -5.53 -0.41 10.12
CA ILE A 42 -5.68 0.32 11.40
C ILE A 42 -5.33 -0.57 12.60
N HIS A 43 -5.78 -1.83 12.61
CA HIS A 43 -5.50 -2.79 13.68
C HIS A 43 -4.02 -3.22 13.76
N GLN A 44 -3.25 -2.99 12.69
CA GLN A 44 -1.82 -3.29 12.63
C GLN A 44 -0.93 -2.14 13.13
N VAL A 45 -1.45 -0.92 13.31
CA VAL A 45 -0.67 0.25 13.74
C VAL A 45 -0.08 0.05 15.14
N CYS A 46 -0.93 -0.14 16.16
CA CYS A 46 -0.50 -0.45 17.52
C CYS A 46 -1.65 -1.05 18.36
N ALA A 47 -1.32 -1.51 19.58
CA ALA A 47 -2.31 -2.09 20.48
C ALA A 47 -3.42 -1.08 20.89
N HIS A 48 -3.10 0.22 21.00
CA HIS A 48 -4.07 1.28 21.31
C HIS A 48 -5.11 1.42 20.20
N TRP A 49 -4.68 1.54 18.94
CA TRP A 49 -5.57 1.68 17.79
C TRP A 49 -6.44 0.44 17.59
N ARG A 50 -5.85 -0.75 17.78
CA ARG A 50 -6.57 -2.02 17.75
C ARG A 50 -7.68 -2.10 18.80
N ALA A 51 -7.43 -1.60 20.01
CA ALA A 51 -8.41 -1.60 21.09
C ALA A 51 -9.46 -0.48 20.95
N SER A 52 -9.12 0.60 20.25
CA SER A 52 -9.93 1.81 20.09
C SER A 52 -10.81 1.81 18.84
N THR A 53 -10.75 0.75 18.04
CA THR A 53 -11.57 0.63 16.82
C THR A 53 -12.34 -0.66 16.88
N SER A 54 -13.57 -0.63 16.35
CA SER A 54 -14.38 -1.84 16.27
C SER A 54 -13.57 -2.95 15.60
N PRO A 55 -13.65 -4.20 16.10
CA PRO A 55 -13.05 -5.33 15.40
C PRO A 55 -13.50 -5.29 13.94
N PRO A 56 -12.62 -5.61 12.97
CA PRO A 56 -13.04 -5.90 11.60
C PRO A 56 -14.23 -6.85 11.70
N ALA A 57 -15.27 -6.66 10.90
CA ALA A 57 -16.58 -7.27 11.13
C ALA A 57 -16.53 -8.81 10.98
N ALA A 58 -16.00 -9.48 11.99
CA ALA A 58 -15.81 -10.92 12.07
C ALA A 58 -16.75 -11.49 13.13
N PHE A 59 -18.00 -11.01 13.22
CA PHE A 59 -19.08 -11.67 13.95
C PHE A 59 -20.48 -11.38 13.34
N ARG A 60 -20.58 -11.24 12.01
CA ARG A 60 -21.86 -11.48 11.31
C ARG A 60 -21.70 -12.76 10.48
N PRO A 61 -22.36 -13.87 10.86
CA PRO A 61 -22.01 -15.19 10.33
C PRO A 61 -22.15 -15.38 8.82
N TRP A 62 -22.82 -14.49 8.05
CA TRP A 62 -23.37 -14.89 6.75
C TRP A 62 -23.10 -14.01 5.52
N ILE A 63 -22.19 -13.03 5.48
CA ILE A 63 -22.10 -12.17 4.27
C ILE A 63 -20.72 -11.95 3.60
N LEU A 64 -19.52 -12.24 4.16
CA LEU A 64 -18.28 -11.96 3.40
C LEU A 64 -17.22 -13.08 3.47
N THR A 65 -17.22 -13.94 2.45
CA THR A 65 -16.31 -15.08 2.24
C THR A 65 -15.06 -14.76 1.39
N HIS A 66 -14.65 -13.50 1.27
CA HIS A 66 -13.80 -13.08 0.14
C HIS A 66 -12.47 -12.38 0.49
N TRP A 67 -12.01 -12.43 1.75
CA TRP A 67 -10.70 -11.89 2.11
C TRP A 67 -9.77 -12.97 2.66
N MET A 68 -8.46 -12.77 2.50
CA MET A 68 -7.40 -13.64 2.98
C MET A 68 -6.34 -12.78 3.64
N ALA A 69 -5.88 -13.19 4.83
CA ALA A 69 -4.72 -12.59 5.46
C ALA A 69 -3.44 -13.30 5.00
N VAL A 70 -2.40 -12.52 4.72
CA VAL A 70 -1.06 -13.03 4.44
C VAL A 70 -0.10 -12.42 5.45
N ALA A 71 0.73 -13.26 6.04
CA ALA A 71 1.72 -12.83 7.03
C ALA A 71 3.03 -13.56 6.79
N SER A 72 4.12 -13.02 7.31
CA SER A 72 5.43 -13.64 7.23
C SER A 72 6.10 -13.67 8.60
N GLN A 73 6.68 -14.83 8.96
CA GLN A 73 7.40 -15.01 10.20
C GLN A 73 8.91 -15.02 9.92
N ARG A 74 9.66 -14.13 10.56
CA ARG A 74 11.13 -14.12 10.45
C ARG A 74 11.70 -15.46 10.93
N GLN A 75 12.56 -16.05 10.10
CA GLN A 75 13.25 -17.30 10.39
C GLN A 75 14.76 -17.07 10.40
N GLY A 76 15.39 -17.33 11.54
CA GLY A 76 16.83 -17.13 11.72
C GLY A 76 17.30 -15.69 11.45
N ASN A 77 18.52 -15.56 10.93
CA ASN A 77 19.29 -14.31 11.03
C ASN A 77 19.41 -13.53 9.71
N MET A 78 19.01 -14.09 8.56
CA MET A 78 19.28 -13.53 7.22
C MET A 78 18.02 -13.26 6.40
N CYS A 79 17.24 -12.21 6.71
CA CYS A 79 16.06 -11.73 5.96
C CYS A 79 14.99 -12.78 5.56
N ALA A 80 15.20 -14.05 5.90
CA ALA A 80 14.39 -15.18 5.53
C ALA A 80 13.12 -15.11 6.36
N GLN A 81 12.00 -15.23 5.69
CA GLN A 81 10.69 -15.25 6.29
C GLN A 81 9.91 -16.42 5.73
N LYS A 82 9.20 -17.11 6.63
CA LYS A 82 8.25 -18.15 6.25
C LYS A 82 6.89 -17.49 6.05
N PRO A 83 6.31 -17.52 4.84
CA PRO A 83 5.01 -16.92 4.58
C PRO A 83 3.88 -17.86 5.01
N PHE A 84 2.80 -17.27 5.52
CA PHE A 84 1.60 -17.92 6.01
C PHE A 84 0.36 -17.21 5.46
N PHE A 85 -0.74 -17.95 5.37
CA PHE A 85 -2.04 -17.39 5.06
C PHE A 85 -3.11 -17.86 6.04
N TRP A 86 -4.20 -17.09 6.09
CA TRP A 86 -5.40 -17.43 6.85
C TRP A 86 -6.63 -16.92 6.11
N ARG A 87 -7.71 -17.70 6.10
CA ARG A 87 -9.01 -17.33 5.53
C ARG A 87 -10.09 -17.37 6.60
N PRO A 88 -11.17 -16.57 6.46
CA PRO A 88 -12.37 -16.72 7.27
C PRO A 88 -12.85 -18.17 7.29
N GLY A 89 -12.89 -18.76 8.49
CA GLY A 89 -13.25 -20.17 8.71
C GLY A 89 -12.06 -21.12 8.91
N ASP A 90 -10.82 -20.72 8.61
CA ASP A 90 -9.64 -21.52 8.93
C ASP A 90 -9.42 -21.50 10.47
N ALA A 91 -9.21 -22.68 11.06
CA ALA A 91 -8.97 -22.81 12.50
C ALA A 91 -7.57 -22.30 12.94
N ALA A 92 -6.62 -22.22 12.00
CA ALA A 92 -5.25 -21.80 12.23
C ALA A 92 -4.61 -21.24 10.95
N TRP A 93 -3.49 -20.52 11.11
CA TRP A 93 -2.65 -20.09 9.99
C TRP A 93 -2.04 -21.30 9.30
N SER A 94 -2.09 -21.31 7.96
CA SER A 94 -1.48 -22.33 7.12
C SER A 94 -0.20 -21.81 6.49
N VAL A 95 0.78 -22.69 6.28
CA VAL A 95 2.01 -22.33 5.56
C VAL A 95 1.67 -22.07 4.10
N LEU A 96 2.06 -20.90 3.58
CA LEU A 96 1.83 -20.54 2.19
C LEU A 96 2.88 -21.19 1.27
N CYS A 97 4.13 -21.14 1.69
CA CYS A 97 5.26 -21.72 0.99
C CYS A 97 6.23 -22.32 2.02
N ASP A 98 6.58 -23.60 1.85
CA ASP A 98 7.52 -24.26 2.74
C ASP A 98 8.96 -23.76 2.56
N ARG A 99 9.26 -23.21 1.39
CA ARG A 99 10.56 -22.57 1.12
C ARG A 99 10.55 -21.17 1.73
N PRO A 100 11.48 -20.84 2.64
CA PRO A 100 11.62 -19.48 3.13
C PRO A 100 11.91 -18.52 1.98
N THR A 101 11.21 -17.38 1.95
CA THR A 101 11.46 -16.29 1.00
C THR A 101 12.02 -15.09 1.74
N ALA A 102 12.34 -14.00 1.04
CA ALA A 102 12.60 -12.74 1.74
C ALA A 102 11.29 -12.15 2.28
N GLY A 103 11.36 -10.99 2.93
CA GLY A 103 10.17 -10.35 3.47
C GLY A 103 9.19 -9.93 2.40
N ILE A 104 7.89 -10.16 2.64
CA ILE A 104 6.82 -9.77 1.72
C ILE A 104 6.85 -8.25 1.53
N ASP A 105 6.91 -7.84 0.27
CA ASP A 105 6.94 -6.44 -0.14
C ASP A 105 5.56 -6.00 -0.62
N CYS A 106 4.93 -6.76 -1.54
CA CYS A 106 3.56 -6.51 -1.97
C CYS A 106 2.76 -7.79 -2.23
N VAL A 107 1.42 -7.67 -2.19
CA VAL A 107 0.45 -8.74 -2.47
C VAL A 107 -0.64 -8.20 -3.40
N ALA A 108 -1.09 -9.02 -4.34
CA ALA A 108 -2.23 -8.76 -5.23
C ALA A 108 -3.07 -10.02 -5.43
N PHE A 109 -4.37 -9.82 -5.63
CA PHE A 109 -5.33 -10.88 -5.94
C PHE A 109 -5.90 -10.68 -7.35
N HIS A 110 -5.81 -11.71 -8.19
CA HIS A 110 -6.31 -11.64 -9.57
C HIS A 110 -6.62 -13.03 -10.12
N GLY A 111 -7.77 -13.18 -10.79
CA GLY A 111 -8.14 -14.41 -11.49
C GLY A 111 -8.17 -15.66 -10.60
N GLY A 112 -8.59 -15.54 -9.33
CA GLY A 112 -8.61 -16.63 -8.36
C GLY A 112 -7.24 -17.04 -7.81
N ARG A 113 -6.20 -16.24 -8.05
CA ARG A 113 -4.84 -16.47 -7.57
C ARG A 113 -4.37 -15.29 -6.74
N MET A 114 -3.47 -15.59 -5.81
CA MET A 114 -2.72 -14.60 -5.05
C MET A 114 -1.31 -14.51 -5.60
N TYR A 115 -0.82 -13.30 -5.80
CA TYR A 115 0.52 -12.98 -6.25
C TYR A 115 1.19 -12.17 -5.16
N TYR A 116 2.38 -12.57 -4.72
CA TYR A 116 3.18 -11.70 -3.86
C TYR A 116 4.60 -11.58 -4.37
N LEU A 117 5.18 -10.39 -4.22
CA LEU A 117 6.60 -10.13 -4.43
C LEU A 117 7.26 -9.99 -3.07
N ASP A 118 8.40 -10.66 -2.90
CA ASP A 118 9.28 -10.38 -1.76
C ASP A 118 10.25 -9.23 -2.07
N CYS A 119 10.96 -8.76 -1.04
CA CYS A 119 11.92 -7.66 -1.18
C CYS A 119 13.14 -7.99 -2.05
N MET A 120 13.35 -9.27 -2.39
CA MET A 120 14.39 -9.73 -3.32
C MET A 120 13.85 -9.92 -4.75
N ARG A 121 12.60 -9.53 -5.01
CA ARG A 121 11.91 -9.65 -6.31
C ARG A 121 11.70 -11.11 -6.73
N LEU A 122 11.42 -11.97 -5.75
CA LEU A 122 10.87 -13.30 -6.01
C LEU A 122 9.34 -13.17 -6.11
N LEU A 123 8.79 -13.57 -7.26
CA LEU A 123 7.35 -13.67 -7.46
C LEU A 123 6.88 -15.05 -7.04
N VAL A 124 5.91 -15.08 -6.12
CA VAL A 124 5.21 -16.28 -5.71
C VAL A 124 3.74 -16.17 -6.08
N VAL A 125 3.25 -17.20 -6.75
CA VAL A 125 1.85 -17.29 -7.22
C VAL A 125 1.21 -18.47 -6.55
N CYS A 126 0.12 -18.24 -5.84
CA CYS A 126 -0.63 -19.25 -5.12
C CYS A 126 -2.02 -19.38 -5.74
N ASP A 127 -2.40 -20.60 -6.11
CA ASP A 127 -3.76 -20.88 -6.54
C ASP A 127 -4.66 -21.00 -5.31
N LEU A 128 -5.73 -20.19 -5.26
CA LEU A 128 -6.64 -20.20 -4.12
C LEU A 128 -7.69 -21.32 -4.22
N ASN A 129 -7.85 -21.92 -5.41
CA ASN A 129 -8.74 -23.04 -5.67
C ASN A 129 -7.98 -24.18 -6.36
N PRO A 130 -6.98 -24.79 -5.68
CA PRO A 130 -6.15 -25.79 -6.32
C PRO A 130 -6.98 -27.01 -6.70
N GLY A 131 -6.92 -27.39 -7.98
CA GLY A 131 -7.36 -28.72 -8.41
C GLY A 131 -6.45 -29.81 -7.82
N PRO A 132 -6.91 -31.08 -7.79
CA PRO A 132 -6.23 -32.16 -7.05
C PRO A 132 -4.82 -32.53 -7.53
N ALA A 133 -4.37 -32.00 -8.68
CA ALA A 133 -3.10 -32.39 -9.33
C ALA A 133 -2.06 -31.27 -9.45
N GLN A 134 -2.34 -30.03 -8.99
CA GLN A 134 -1.39 -28.91 -9.14
C GLN A 134 -0.76 -28.53 -7.80
N ALA A 135 0.55 -28.25 -7.83
CA ALA A 135 1.23 -27.63 -6.69
C ALA A 135 0.49 -26.33 -6.32
N PRO A 136 0.17 -26.10 -5.04
CA PRO A 136 -0.64 -24.94 -4.63
C PRO A 136 0.06 -23.61 -4.87
N PHE A 137 1.38 -23.62 -5.15
CA PHE A 137 2.17 -22.44 -5.41
C PHE A 137 3.22 -22.64 -6.51
N ARG A 138 3.62 -21.54 -7.14
CA ARG A 138 4.71 -21.42 -8.12
C ARG A 138 5.64 -20.27 -7.71
N ILE A 139 6.93 -20.44 -7.97
CA ILE A 139 7.96 -19.48 -7.57
C ILE A 139 8.84 -19.17 -8.78
N THR A 140 9.00 -17.88 -9.08
CA THR A 140 9.84 -17.39 -10.18
C THR A 140 10.66 -16.20 -9.71
N ASN A 141 11.98 -16.23 -9.96
CA ASN A 141 12.84 -15.07 -9.72
C ASN A 141 12.67 -14.09 -10.88
N THR A 142 12.20 -12.88 -10.59
CA THR A 142 11.90 -11.87 -11.62
C THR A 142 12.91 -10.73 -11.64
N SER A 143 13.88 -10.69 -10.71
CA SER A 143 14.87 -9.62 -10.62
C SER A 143 15.62 -9.40 -11.94
N GLY A 144 16.14 -10.47 -12.53
CA GLY A 144 16.85 -10.39 -13.81
C GLY A 144 15.99 -9.91 -14.97
N VAL A 145 14.71 -10.26 -15.00
CA VAL A 145 13.76 -9.80 -16.02
C VAL A 145 13.46 -8.31 -15.82
N MET A 146 13.14 -7.90 -14.59
CA MET A 146 12.77 -6.51 -14.26
C MET A 146 13.90 -5.52 -14.58
N ASN A 147 15.15 -5.90 -14.33
CA ASN A 147 16.31 -5.07 -14.64
C ASN A 147 16.58 -4.90 -16.15
N ARG A 148 15.90 -5.67 -17.02
CA ARG A 148 16.08 -5.70 -18.49
C ARG A 148 14.81 -5.41 -19.27
N LEU A 149 13.76 -4.85 -18.63
CA LEU A 149 12.51 -4.54 -19.33
C LEU A 149 12.65 -3.37 -20.29
N CYS A 150 13.45 -2.37 -19.95
CA CYS A 150 13.73 -1.25 -20.82
C CYS A 150 14.75 -1.65 -21.91
N SER A 151 14.60 -1.10 -23.10
CA SER A 151 15.57 -1.28 -24.21
C SER A 151 16.86 -0.47 -24.06
N CYS A 152 17.01 0.24 -22.95
CA CYS A 152 18.22 1.03 -22.68
C CYS A 152 19.39 0.11 -22.30
N ASP A 153 20.58 0.48 -22.77
CA ASP A 153 21.88 -0.10 -22.38
C ASP A 153 22.65 1.02 -21.66
N PRO A 154 23.08 0.90 -20.38
CA PRO A 154 23.27 -0.31 -19.56
C PRO A 154 22.11 -0.65 -18.59
N PHE A 155 22.34 -1.71 -17.78
CA PHE A 155 21.50 -2.19 -16.67
C PHE A 155 20.86 -1.07 -15.83
N HIS A 156 19.54 -1.14 -15.63
CA HIS A 156 18.80 -0.20 -14.78
C HIS A 156 18.26 -0.87 -13.52
N GLY A 157 18.75 -0.39 -12.37
CA GLY A 157 18.32 -0.81 -11.05
C GLY A 157 16.82 -0.56 -10.82
N VAL A 158 16.21 -1.45 -10.05
CA VAL A 158 14.79 -1.39 -9.67
C VAL A 158 14.68 -0.95 -8.22
N ARG A 159 14.18 0.27 -8.01
CA ARG A 159 13.86 0.83 -6.70
C ARG A 159 12.72 0.09 -6.02
N GLY A 160 11.69 -0.26 -6.78
CA GLY A 160 10.43 -0.84 -6.27
C GLY A 160 9.72 -1.68 -7.32
N ALA A 161 8.98 -2.69 -6.88
CA ALA A 161 8.12 -3.47 -7.78
C ALA A 161 6.82 -3.83 -7.07
N HIS A 162 5.69 -3.58 -7.73
CA HIS A 162 4.35 -3.78 -7.18
C HIS A 162 3.48 -4.54 -8.16
N MET A 163 2.71 -5.50 -7.65
CA MET A 163 1.64 -6.14 -8.39
C MET A 163 0.32 -5.45 -8.04
N VAL A 164 -0.49 -5.12 -9.06
CA VAL A 164 -1.77 -4.42 -8.85
C VAL A 164 -2.83 -4.93 -9.82
N SER A 165 -4.01 -5.27 -9.31
CA SER A 165 -5.18 -5.56 -10.15
C SER A 165 -5.81 -4.23 -10.61
N CYS A 166 -6.00 -4.07 -11.92
CA CYS A 166 -6.55 -2.85 -12.52
C CYS A 166 -7.43 -3.20 -13.73
N ALA A 167 -8.70 -2.79 -13.71
CA ALA A 167 -9.64 -2.96 -14.82
C ALA A 167 -9.75 -4.39 -15.40
N GLY A 168 -9.61 -5.41 -14.55
CA GLY A 168 -9.65 -6.82 -14.96
C GLY A 168 -8.29 -7.41 -15.34
N ASP A 169 -7.24 -6.60 -15.39
CA ASP A 169 -5.88 -7.00 -15.69
C ASP A 169 -5.00 -7.03 -14.44
N LEU A 170 -3.95 -7.85 -14.47
CA LEU A 170 -2.89 -7.84 -13.47
C LEU A 170 -1.68 -7.10 -14.02
N LEU A 171 -1.29 -6.03 -13.33
CA LEU A 171 -0.21 -5.15 -13.74
C LEU A 171 1.00 -5.36 -12.83
N LEU A 172 2.19 -5.39 -13.45
CA LEU A 172 3.46 -5.24 -12.79
C LEU A 172 3.92 -3.79 -12.96
N VAL A 173 4.08 -3.07 -11.84
CA VAL A 173 4.62 -1.72 -11.80
C VAL A 173 6.06 -1.78 -11.29
N VAL A 174 6.99 -1.26 -12.09
CA VAL A 174 8.43 -1.22 -11.79
C VAL A 174 8.84 0.24 -11.62
N LEU A 175 9.40 0.57 -10.44
CA LEU A 175 9.96 1.88 -10.14
C LEU A 175 11.48 1.81 -10.34
N ARG A 176 12.03 2.73 -11.13
CA ARG A 176 13.46 2.76 -11.47
C ARG A 176 14.28 3.54 -10.44
N GLU A 177 15.55 3.16 -10.34
CA GLU A 177 16.54 3.85 -9.52
C GLU A 177 17.21 4.99 -10.31
N GLY A 178 17.17 6.22 -9.77
CA GLY A 178 17.99 7.35 -10.23
C GLY A 178 17.74 7.88 -11.66
N SER A 179 18.53 8.88 -12.04
CA SER A 179 18.37 9.72 -13.25
C SER A 179 18.90 9.10 -14.56
N GLY A 180 19.34 7.85 -14.54
CA GLY A 180 19.87 7.18 -15.74
C GLY A 180 18.78 6.65 -16.68
N HIS A 181 17.60 6.33 -16.15
CA HIS A 181 16.49 5.81 -16.94
C HIS A 181 15.55 6.96 -17.37
N PRO A 182 15.06 7.00 -18.63
CA PRO A 182 14.20 8.08 -19.11
C PRO A 182 12.86 8.20 -18.38
N SER A 183 12.43 7.12 -17.71
CA SER A 183 11.14 7.06 -17.03
C SER A 183 11.28 6.59 -15.59
N PHE A 184 10.58 7.25 -14.67
CA PHE A 184 10.61 6.86 -13.26
C PHE A 184 9.85 5.55 -13.01
N ALA A 185 8.73 5.32 -13.69
CA ALA A 185 7.92 4.12 -13.52
C ALA A 185 7.49 3.50 -14.86
N GLU A 186 7.51 2.17 -14.90
CA GLU A 186 7.05 1.38 -16.03
C GLU A 186 5.98 0.41 -15.57
N ILE A 187 4.98 0.19 -16.43
CA ILE A 187 3.85 -0.69 -16.13
C ILE A 187 3.74 -1.71 -17.24
N TYR A 188 3.61 -2.98 -16.88
CA TYR A 188 3.49 -4.08 -17.82
C TYR A 188 2.31 -4.97 -17.43
N LYS A 189 1.56 -5.44 -18.42
CA LYS A 189 0.50 -6.41 -18.19
C LYS A 189 1.10 -7.80 -18.05
N LEU A 190 0.70 -8.52 -17.01
CA LEU A 190 1.01 -9.95 -16.91
C LEU A 190 -0.01 -10.72 -17.75
N GLU A 191 0.42 -11.23 -18.90
CA GLU A 191 -0.49 -11.90 -19.84
C GLU A 191 -0.90 -13.29 -19.36
N LYS A 192 0.03 -14.00 -18.73
CA LYS A 192 -0.19 -15.36 -18.22
C LYS A 192 0.41 -15.53 -16.84
N PRO A 193 -0.21 -16.38 -15.99
CA PRO A 193 0.43 -16.80 -14.76
C PRO A 193 1.80 -17.42 -15.05
N PRO A 194 2.85 -17.11 -14.27
CA PRO A 194 4.16 -17.68 -14.49
C PRO A 194 4.13 -19.21 -14.39
N GLU A 195 4.83 -19.85 -15.31
CA GLU A 195 5.08 -21.29 -15.31
C GLU A 195 6.44 -21.58 -14.65
N SER A 196 6.50 -22.63 -13.84
CA SER A 196 7.72 -23.00 -13.11
C SER A 196 8.89 -23.21 -14.07
N GLY A 197 9.99 -22.50 -13.85
CA GLY A 197 11.20 -22.59 -14.66
C GLY A 197 11.16 -21.83 -16.00
N ARG A 198 10.07 -21.12 -16.30
CA ARG A 198 10.00 -20.22 -17.46
C ARG A 198 10.18 -18.76 -17.06
N PRO A 199 10.76 -17.92 -17.94
CA PRO A 199 10.77 -16.48 -17.73
C PRO A 199 9.35 -15.90 -17.57
N LEU A 200 9.25 -14.77 -16.89
CA LEU A 200 7.99 -14.04 -16.78
C LEU A 200 7.59 -13.49 -18.16
N GLU A 201 6.41 -13.88 -18.66
CA GLU A 201 5.84 -13.34 -19.89
C GLU A 201 5.08 -12.05 -19.58
N LEU A 202 5.60 -10.93 -20.06
CA LEU A 202 5.00 -9.61 -19.93
C LEU A 202 4.60 -9.11 -21.31
N GLY A 203 3.42 -8.50 -21.40
CA GLY A 203 2.97 -7.80 -22.59
C GLY A 203 3.67 -6.46 -22.78
N ASP A 204 3.21 -5.69 -23.75
CA ASP A 204 3.73 -4.35 -24.03
C ASP A 204 3.58 -3.41 -22.83
N ARG A 205 4.46 -2.40 -22.79
CA ARG A 205 4.43 -1.35 -21.77
C ARG A 205 3.10 -0.60 -21.83
N VAL A 206 2.39 -0.58 -20.70
CA VAL A 206 1.15 0.18 -20.51
C VAL A 206 1.50 1.65 -20.26
N ARG A 207 0.89 2.53 -21.07
CA ARG A 207 1.05 4.01 -20.97
C ARG A 207 -0.25 4.75 -20.65
N ASP A 208 -1.38 4.03 -20.72
CA ASP A 208 -2.70 4.58 -20.39
C ASP A 208 -3.50 3.56 -19.60
N LEU A 209 -3.86 3.92 -18.37
CA LEU A 209 -4.73 3.16 -17.47
C LEU A 209 -6.22 3.53 -17.67
N GLY A 210 -6.51 4.39 -18.64
CA GLY A 210 -7.83 4.92 -18.93
C GLY A 210 -8.30 5.84 -17.80
N GLU A 211 -9.42 5.47 -17.18
CA GLU A 211 -10.05 6.21 -16.08
C GLU A 211 -9.47 5.86 -14.70
N HIS A 212 -8.42 5.04 -14.64
CA HIS A 212 -7.89 4.49 -13.40
C HIS A 212 -6.56 5.11 -12.99
N SER A 213 -6.28 5.02 -11.69
CA SER A 213 -5.00 5.38 -11.10
C SER A 213 -4.61 4.36 -10.02
N LEU A 214 -3.30 4.13 -9.90
CA LEU A 214 -2.74 3.12 -9.02
C LEU A 214 -2.24 3.75 -7.73
N PHE A 215 -2.45 3.06 -6.61
CA PHE A 215 -1.96 3.43 -5.28
C PHE A 215 -1.02 2.32 -4.80
N LEU A 216 0.27 2.62 -4.85
CA LEU A 216 1.35 1.71 -4.47
C LEU A 216 1.68 1.88 -2.99
N SER A 217 1.71 0.75 -2.31
CA SER A 217 2.02 0.62 -0.89
C SER A 217 2.87 -0.63 -0.66
N ARG A 218 3.45 -0.73 0.54
CA ARG A 218 3.89 -2.02 1.05
C ARG A 218 2.63 -2.85 1.38
N GLY A 219 2.61 -4.13 1.07
CA GLY A 219 1.42 -4.96 1.21
C GLY A 219 0.48 -4.83 0.01
N GLU A 220 -0.81 -4.57 0.23
CA GLU A 220 -1.80 -4.51 -0.84
C GLU A 220 -1.83 -3.14 -1.51
N SER A 221 -1.48 -3.12 -2.79
CA SER A 221 -1.67 -1.96 -3.68
C SER A 221 -3.03 -2.07 -4.38
N PHE A 222 -3.67 -0.94 -4.64
CA PHE A 222 -5.03 -0.92 -5.19
C PHE A 222 -5.19 0.11 -6.31
N THR A 223 -6.34 0.00 -6.98
CA THR A 223 -6.71 0.86 -8.12
C THR A 223 -7.98 1.62 -7.79
N LEU A 224 -8.01 2.91 -8.10
CA LEU A 224 -9.24 3.72 -8.04
C LEU A 224 -9.60 4.25 -9.42
N SER A 225 -10.91 4.37 -9.68
CA SER A 225 -11.41 5.09 -10.85
C SER A 225 -11.60 6.57 -10.53
N ALA A 226 -11.06 7.45 -11.36
CA ALA A 226 -11.22 8.90 -11.26
C ALA A 226 -12.70 9.33 -11.38
N LYS A 227 -13.56 8.52 -12.02
CA LYS A 227 -15.01 8.76 -12.06
C LYS A 227 -15.66 8.68 -10.68
N GLY A 228 -15.19 7.76 -9.83
CA GLY A 228 -15.65 7.62 -8.45
C GLY A 228 -14.96 8.59 -7.49
N PHE A 229 -13.78 9.08 -7.86
CA PHE A 229 -12.94 9.95 -7.03
C PHE A 229 -12.41 11.14 -7.83
N PRO A 230 -13.22 12.20 -8.05
CA PRO A 230 -12.85 13.32 -8.93
C PRO A 230 -11.60 14.11 -8.53
N ALA A 231 -11.19 14.02 -7.26
CA ALA A 231 -9.95 14.62 -6.77
C ALA A 231 -8.69 13.85 -7.22
N ILE A 232 -8.85 12.60 -7.63
CA ILE A 232 -7.77 11.74 -8.13
C ILE A 232 -7.68 11.93 -9.64
N LYS A 233 -6.48 12.26 -10.11
CA LYS A 233 -6.22 12.37 -11.55
C LYS A 233 -6.13 10.97 -12.13
N ARG A 234 -6.81 10.72 -13.26
CA ARG A 234 -6.71 9.45 -14.01
C ARG A 234 -5.31 9.26 -14.60
N ASN A 235 -4.93 8.03 -14.91
CA ASN A 235 -3.64 7.68 -15.52
C ASN A 235 -2.41 8.12 -14.69
N HIS A 236 -2.55 8.08 -13.37
CA HIS A 236 -1.48 8.45 -12.44
C HIS A 236 -1.11 7.27 -11.53
N VAL A 237 0.13 7.26 -11.07
CA VAL A 237 0.64 6.34 -10.05
C VAL A 237 0.99 7.14 -8.81
N TYR A 238 0.30 6.85 -7.71
CA TYR A 238 0.53 7.41 -6.39
C TYR A 238 1.29 6.37 -5.58
N GLY A 239 2.45 6.71 -5.00
CA GLY A 239 3.24 5.74 -4.25
C GLY A 239 3.82 6.31 -2.97
N LEU A 240 4.01 5.42 -2.00
CA LEU A 240 4.71 5.74 -0.76
C LEU A 240 6.21 5.50 -0.94
N SER A 241 7.01 6.45 -0.45
CA SER A 241 8.47 6.34 -0.46
C SER A 241 8.95 5.50 0.73
N VAL A 242 8.63 4.20 0.77
CA VAL A 242 8.99 3.35 1.92
C VAL A 242 10.33 2.64 1.69
N GLY A 243 11.28 2.90 2.58
CA GLY A 243 12.34 1.98 3.01
C GLY A 243 13.45 1.64 2.00
N HIS A 244 14.55 2.39 2.07
CA HIS A 244 15.98 1.99 2.08
C HIS A 244 16.93 3.13 1.66
N CYS A 245 16.41 4.32 1.33
CA CYS A 245 17.24 5.48 1.05
C CYS A 245 17.49 6.31 2.33
N PRO A 246 18.77 6.66 2.65
CA PRO A 246 19.11 7.59 3.72
C PRO A 246 18.70 9.04 3.40
N ASP A 247 18.39 9.32 2.13
CA ASP A 247 17.70 10.50 1.64
C ASP A 247 16.19 10.35 1.92
N MET A 248 15.74 10.84 3.08
CA MET A 248 14.33 11.00 3.43
C MET A 248 13.79 12.37 2.97
N SER A 249 14.03 12.78 1.72
CA SER A 249 13.46 14.04 1.20
C SER A 249 11.95 13.94 1.00
N SER A 250 11.45 12.80 0.50
CA SER A 250 10.09 12.68 -0.02
C SER A 250 9.29 11.54 0.64
N TRP A 251 8.10 11.86 1.16
CA TRP A 251 7.18 10.97 1.89
C TRP A 251 6.31 10.10 0.97
N ALA A 252 5.97 10.65 -0.19
CA ALA A 252 5.20 10.01 -1.23
C ALA A 252 5.57 10.63 -2.58
N PHE A 253 5.04 10.07 -3.67
CA PHE A 253 5.18 10.63 -5.00
C PHE A 253 3.90 10.46 -5.81
N VAL A 254 3.77 11.30 -6.82
CA VAL A 254 2.76 11.21 -7.86
C VAL A 254 3.48 11.19 -9.19
N PHE A 255 3.24 10.16 -9.98
CA PHE A 255 3.83 10.01 -11.29
C PHE A 255 2.72 10.00 -12.36
N ASP A 256 2.81 10.92 -13.31
CA ASP A 256 1.92 10.98 -14.46
C ASP A 256 2.46 10.07 -15.57
N LEU A 257 1.72 8.99 -15.86
CA LEU A 257 2.14 7.99 -16.84
C LEU A 257 2.11 8.52 -18.28
N GLY A 258 1.26 9.51 -18.57
CA GLY A 258 1.12 10.09 -19.90
C GLY A 258 2.24 11.07 -20.24
N SER A 259 2.67 11.87 -19.27
CA SER A 259 3.72 12.89 -19.44
C SER A 259 5.09 12.49 -18.92
N ASP A 260 5.22 11.30 -18.32
CA ASP A 260 6.45 10.80 -17.67
C ASP A 260 6.99 11.75 -16.58
N THR A 261 6.08 12.50 -15.94
CA THR A 261 6.44 13.53 -14.96
C THR A 261 6.30 12.99 -13.54
N LEU A 262 7.40 13.04 -12.79
CA LEU A 262 7.44 12.74 -11.36
C LEU A 262 7.26 14.02 -10.54
N LYS A 263 6.27 14.01 -9.65
CA LYS A 263 6.12 15.00 -8.58
C LYS A 263 6.33 14.31 -7.24
N GLU A 264 7.37 14.71 -6.54
CA GLU A 264 7.60 14.25 -5.18
C GLU A 264 6.77 15.06 -4.17
N ILE A 265 6.30 14.37 -3.13
CA ILE A 265 5.60 14.97 -2.00
C ILE A 265 6.60 14.95 -0.83
N PRO A 266 7.07 16.12 -0.37
CA PRO A 266 8.06 16.19 0.68
C PRO A 266 7.49 15.68 2.00
N TYR A 267 8.39 15.25 2.89
CA TYR A 267 8.02 14.93 4.27
C TYR A 267 7.40 16.16 4.97
N PRO A 268 6.18 16.06 5.56
CA PRO A 268 5.51 17.17 6.23
C PRO A 268 6.39 17.78 7.32
N GLN A 269 6.64 19.08 7.25
CA GLN A 269 7.55 19.75 8.18
C GLN A 269 7.04 19.66 9.63
N GLU A 270 5.72 19.67 9.81
CA GLU A 270 5.05 19.58 11.11
C GLU A 270 5.36 18.25 11.84
N LEU A 271 5.67 17.19 11.09
CA LEU A 271 6.07 15.88 11.63
C LEU A 271 7.60 15.75 11.78
N ARG A 272 8.39 16.75 11.37
CA ARG A 272 9.84 16.79 11.65
C ARG A 272 10.09 17.43 13.02
N ASP A 273 9.25 18.41 13.37
CA ASP A 273 9.39 19.23 14.57
C ASP A 273 9.08 18.46 15.87
N ASP A 274 8.36 17.33 15.78
CA ASP A 274 8.06 16.48 16.94
C ASP A 274 9.21 15.51 17.32
N GLY A 275 10.32 15.55 16.58
CA GLY A 275 11.49 14.69 16.79
C GLY A 275 11.24 13.20 16.48
N GLY A 276 10.08 12.87 15.91
CA GLY A 276 9.70 11.54 15.49
C GLY A 276 10.15 11.23 14.07
N ASN A 277 10.72 10.03 13.87
CA ASN A 277 10.93 9.50 12.53
C ASN A 277 9.66 8.76 12.11
N TRP A 278 8.72 9.45 11.48
CA TRP A 278 7.47 8.86 10.98
C TRP A 278 7.67 8.22 9.61
N TRP A 279 6.96 7.12 9.38
CA TRP A 279 7.04 6.36 8.13
C TRP A 279 5.64 6.21 7.58
N SER A 280 5.47 6.51 6.30
CA SER A 280 4.25 6.15 5.59
C SER A 280 4.20 4.63 5.45
N CYS A 281 3.10 4.02 5.87
CA CYS A 281 2.97 2.56 5.85
C CYS A 281 2.03 2.10 4.74
N PHE A 282 0.80 2.63 4.71
CA PHE A 282 -0.26 2.19 3.80
C PHE A 282 -1.15 3.38 3.40
N TRP A 283 -1.77 3.28 2.22
CA TRP A 283 -2.87 4.16 1.83
C TRP A 283 -4.17 3.65 2.44
N LEU A 284 -5.08 4.56 2.83
CA LEU A 284 -6.42 4.22 3.29
C LEU A 284 -7.45 4.84 2.36
N CYS A 285 -8.48 4.07 1.97
CA CYS A 285 -9.56 4.56 1.14
C CYS A 285 -10.79 4.93 1.99
N LEU A 286 -11.07 6.22 2.16
CA LEU A 286 -12.21 6.70 2.96
C LEU A 286 -13.50 6.78 2.12
N LYS A 287 -14.64 6.40 2.71
CA LYS A 287 -16.00 6.49 2.12
C LYS A 287 -16.50 7.92 1.99
N GLY A 288 -15.82 8.89 2.60
CA GLY A 288 -16.19 10.30 2.58
C GLY A 288 -15.14 11.19 3.24
N PRO A 289 -15.24 12.52 3.08
CA PRO A 289 -14.30 13.46 3.69
C PRO A 289 -14.40 13.42 5.22
N PHE A 290 -13.23 13.39 5.86
CA PHE A 290 -13.10 13.37 7.32
C PHE A 290 -13.34 14.75 7.95
N MET A 291 -13.10 15.84 7.21
CA MET A 291 -13.26 17.21 7.70
C MET A 291 -14.64 17.74 7.32
N LYS A 292 -15.47 18.08 8.32
CA LYS A 292 -16.58 19.02 8.11
C LYS A 292 -15.96 20.31 7.57
N LYS A 293 -16.41 20.79 6.40
CA LYS A 293 -16.10 22.16 5.96
C LYS A 293 -16.50 23.08 7.11
N GLN A 294 -15.52 23.71 7.78
CA GLN A 294 -15.81 24.93 8.53
C GLN A 294 -16.32 25.92 7.48
N GLN A 295 -17.64 26.10 7.44
CA GLN A 295 -18.24 27.18 6.68
C GLN A 295 -17.66 28.46 7.26
N HIS A 296 -16.91 29.17 6.43
CA HIS A 296 -16.50 30.54 6.68
C HIS A 296 -17.77 31.33 7.04
N LEU A 297 -17.85 31.80 8.29
CA LEU A 297 -18.66 32.95 8.63
C LEU A 297 -18.11 34.11 7.81
N VAL A 298 -18.71 34.34 6.64
CA VAL A 298 -18.66 35.65 6.00
C VAL A 298 -19.78 36.43 6.67
N GLU A 299 -19.44 37.20 7.69
CA GLU A 299 -20.30 38.31 8.12
C GLU A 299 -20.37 39.29 6.94
N GLU A 300 -21.58 39.55 6.46
CA GLU A 300 -21.86 40.65 5.53
C GLU A 300 -21.39 41.98 6.12
N PRO A 301 -20.84 42.91 5.32
CA PRO A 301 -20.55 44.24 5.79
C PRO A 301 -21.87 44.99 6.00
N ALA A 302 -22.13 45.39 7.25
CA ALA A 302 -23.22 46.29 7.58
C ALA A 302 -23.03 47.62 6.84
N THR A 303 -23.84 47.86 5.82
CA THR A 303 -24.12 49.20 5.30
C THR A 303 -24.75 50.03 6.40
N LEU A 304 -24.05 51.06 6.89
CA LEU A 304 -24.68 52.21 7.54
C LEU A 304 -24.14 53.51 6.95
N SER A 305 -25.09 54.18 6.32
CA SER A 305 -25.04 55.48 5.66
C SER A 305 -24.41 56.57 6.51
N SER A 306 -23.62 57.40 5.83
CA SER A 306 -23.25 58.76 6.20
C SER A 306 -24.47 59.61 6.58
N ALA A 307 -24.32 60.42 7.63
CA ALA A 307 -25.01 61.69 7.78
C ALA A 307 -24.07 62.65 8.53
N ASP A 308 -23.45 63.55 7.76
CA ASP A 308 -22.83 64.78 8.25
C ASP A 308 -23.90 65.75 8.79
N GLY A 309 -23.56 66.55 9.80
CA GLY A 309 -24.33 67.77 10.10
C GLY A 309 -24.32 68.24 11.56
N VAL A 310 -23.20 68.80 12.00
CA VAL A 310 -23.04 69.78 13.11
C VAL A 310 -23.84 71.07 12.75
N PRO A 311 -24.41 71.87 13.68
CA PRO A 311 -23.81 72.33 14.95
C PRO A 311 -24.53 72.01 16.26
#